data_AF-A0AAV7KA22-F1
#
_entry.id   AF-A0AAV7KA22-F1
#
_cell.length_a   1.000
_cell.length_b   1.000
_cell.length_c   1.000
_cell.angle_alpha   90.00
_cell.angle_beta   90.00
_cell.angle_gamma   90.00
#
_symmetry.space_group_name_H-M   'P 1'
#
loop_
_entity.id
_entity.type
_entity.pdbx_description
1 polymer ?
#
loop_
_entity_poly.entity_id
_entity_poly.type
_entity_poly.pdbx_seq_one_letter_code
_entity_poly.pdbx_strand_id
1 'polypeptide(L)'
;MTQVITVLTCTNSSQCNGSAVCGSGGVCVCEFPNFGADCELRNCSPPCNINQTCNNQTGICQCKVPFYGNNCELRGSVCPAQCLNGGSCNFADGTCLCANSYHGDVCELRVCIPACKNGGVCISPNHCKCVNGTYGVLCEEFLDDLNITDFPLIFGVSIGLIVFCWCWVIYVIIILTTEAFCICRRRINKKSTPQPHLSLRTQSSIRIPMHLPTVNLEAGTFDIQNLGMTDIERRRSHLIIRILDLLYHRSQDQKLNLKRLERD
;
A
#
# COMPACT_ATOMS: atom_id res chain seq x y z
N MET A 1 8.36 18.21 70.10
CA MET A 1 8.65 19.00 68.88
C MET A 1 7.57 20.04 68.72
N THR A 2 7.77 21.22 69.31
CA THR A 2 6.93 22.40 69.08
C THR A 2 7.22 22.88 67.67
N GLN A 3 6.28 22.72 66.75
CA GLN A 3 6.34 23.42 65.47
C GLN A 3 6.21 24.91 65.80
N VAL A 4 7.33 25.62 65.71
CA VAL A 4 7.33 27.08 65.67
C VAL A 4 6.53 27.42 64.43
N ILE A 5 5.27 27.79 64.60
CA ILE A 5 4.49 28.45 63.55
C ILE A 5 5.19 29.79 63.37
N THR A 6 6.14 29.85 62.45
CA THR A 6 6.74 31.11 62.01
C THR A 6 5.60 31.90 61.39
N VAL A 7 5.06 32.86 62.14
CA VAL A 7 4.27 33.94 61.55
C VAL A 7 5.18 34.56 60.50
N LEU A 8 4.83 34.41 59.22
CA LEU A 8 5.66 34.88 58.12
C LEU A 8 5.61 36.41 58.13
N THR A 9 6.56 37.04 58.81
CA THR A 9 6.70 38.50 58.86
C THR A 9 7.65 38.94 57.75
N CYS A 10 7.26 39.91 56.94
CA CYS A 10 8.11 40.44 55.89
C CYS A 10 9.08 41.51 56.43
N THR A 11 10.30 41.56 55.89
CA THR A 11 11.29 42.63 56.14
C THR A 11 11.56 43.46 54.89
N ASN A 12 11.20 42.94 53.72
CA ASN A 12 11.25 43.64 52.44
C ASN A 12 10.14 43.10 51.52
N SER A 13 9.85 43.81 50.43
CA SER A 13 8.77 43.42 49.51
C SER A 13 9.09 42.17 48.67
N SER A 14 10.34 41.69 48.63
CA SER A 14 10.69 40.47 47.87
C SER A 14 10.18 39.18 48.52
N GLN A 15 9.78 39.25 49.80
CA GLN A 15 9.17 38.15 50.55
C GLN A 15 7.65 38.07 50.35
N CYS A 16 7.05 39.06 49.70
CA CYS A 16 5.64 39.05 49.34
C CYS A 16 5.50 38.62 47.86
N ASN A 17 4.45 37.87 47.55
CA ASN A 17 4.22 37.37 46.21
C ASN A 17 3.57 38.43 45.31
N GLY A 18 3.90 38.41 44.01
CA GLY A 18 3.39 39.36 43.02
C GLY A 18 3.84 40.80 43.26
N SER A 19 2.91 41.74 43.11
CA SER A 19 3.16 43.20 43.26
C SER A 19 2.97 43.70 44.69
N ALA A 20 2.91 42.80 45.67
CA ALA A 20 2.63 43.16 47.06
C ALA A 20 3.80 43.91 47.71
N VAL A 21 3.48 44.79 48.67
CA VAL A 21 4.46 45.63 49.36
C VAL A 21 4.50 45.27 50.84
N CYS A 22 5.70 45.16 51.41
CA CYS A 22 5.86 44.93 52.83
C CYS A 22 5.52 46.21 53.62
N GLY A 23 4.46 46.15 54.44
CA GLY A 23 4.00 47.26 55.27
C GLY A 23 4.85 47.45 56.53
N SER A 24 4.68 48.60 57.20
CA SER A 24 5.45 48.98 58.41
C SER A 24 5.25 48.06 59.62
N GLY A 25 4.23 47.20 59.61
CA GLY A 25 3.99 46.17 60.63
C GLY A 25 4.62 44.81 60.33
N GLY A 26 5.45 44.69 59.28
CA GLY A 26 6.00 43.40 58.83
C GLY A 26 4.95 42.48 58.21
N VAL A 27 3.88 43.04 57.65
CA VAL A 27 2.78 42.32 57.00
C VAL A 27 2.73 42.72 55.53
N CYS A 28 2.59 41.75 54.63
CA CYS A 28 2.42 42.01 53.21
C CYS A 28 1.07 42.67 52.93
N VAL A 29 1.09 43.82 52.28
CA VAL A 29 -0.12 44.52 51.81
C VAL A 29 -0.39 44.04 50.39
N CYS A 30 -1.44 43.23 50.25
CA CYS A 30 -1.82 42.62 48.98
C CYS A 30 -2.70 43.56 48.15
N GLU A 31 -2.48 43.56 46.83
CA GLU A 31 -3.40 44.18 45.87
C GLU A 31 -4.58 43.24 45.60
N PHE A 32 -5.80 43.78 45.60
CA PHE A 32 -6.99 43.00 45.26
C PHE A 32 -6.86 42.39 43.85
N PRO A 33 -7.14 41.09 43.65
CA PRO A 33 -7.87 40.19 44.54
C PRO A 33 -7.01 39.27 45.43
N ASN A 34 -5.71 39.51 45.56
CA ASN A 34 -4.83 38.61 46.33
C ASN A 34 -4.98 38.81 47.84
N PHE A 35 -4.79 37.74 48.62
CA PHE A 35 -4.78 37.73 50.09
C PHE A 35 -3.91 36.59 50.63
N GLY A 36 -3.77 36.48 51.95
CA GLY A 36 -2.91 35.47 52.60
C GLY A 36 -1.78 36.11 53.39
N ALA A 37 -0.83 35.32 53.87
CA ALA A 37 0.30 35.83 54.66
C ALA A 37 1.34 36.52 53.77
N ASP A 38 1.55 35.98 52.57
CA ASP A 38 2.48 36.46 51.56
C ASP A 38 1.78 36.77 50.23
N CYS A 39 0.46 36.97 50.24
CA CYS A 39 -0.36 37.23 49.04
C CYS A 39 -0.38 36.07 48.04
N GLU A 40 -0.28 34.86 48.57
CA GLU A 40 -0.25 33.57 47.89
C GLU A 40 -1.64 33.08 47.46
N LEU A 41 -2.71 33.62 48.06
CA LEU A 41 -4.09 33.29 47.74
C LEU A 41 -4.76 34.41 46.92
N ARG A 42 -5.82 34.05 46.20
CA ARG A 42 -6.64 34.90 45.33
C ARG A 42 -8.10 34.75 45.67
N ASN A 43 -8.77 35.85 45.92
CA ASN A 43 -10.22 35.89 45.96
C ASN A 43 -10.79 35.81 44.54
N CYS A 44 -11.98 35.27 44.38
CA CYS A 44 -12.65 35.23 43.09
C CYS A 44 -13.22 36.61 42.76
N SER A 45 -12.89 37.11 41.57
CA SER A 45 -13.40 38.39 41.05
C SER A 45 -13.79 38.20 39.59
N PRO A 46 -15.09 38.14 39.25
CA PRO A 46 -16.26 38.37 40.11
C PRO A 46 -16.48 37.31 41.20
N PRO A 47 -17.21 37.66 42.29
CA PRO A 47 -17.54 36.71 43.36
C PRO A 47 -18.47 35.61 42.84
N CYS A 48 -18.19 34.37 43.24
CA CYS A 48 -18.98 33.18 42.87
C CYS A 48 -20.40 33.24 43.45
N ASN A 49 -21.36 32.66 42.73
CA ASN A 49 -22.74 32.55 43.20
C ASN A 49 -22.91 31.65 44.43
N ILE A 50 -24.10 31.72 45.02
CA ILE A 50 -24.47 30.99 46.25
C ILE A 50 -24.21 29.49 46.10
N ASN A 51 -23.64 28.87 47.13
CA ASN A 51 -23.27 27.44 47.22
C ASN A 51 -22.15 26.95 46.27
N GLN A 52 -21.46 27.89 45.61
CA GLN A 52 -20.30 27.61 44.76
C GLN A 52 -19.00 27.86 45.53
N THR A 53 -17.92 27.21 45.09
CA THR A 53 -16.62 27.28 45.79
C THR A 53 -15.65 28.14 44.99
N CYS A 54 -14.94 29.05 45.65
CA CYS A 54 -13.82 29.77 45.01
C CYS A 54 -12.53 28.97 45.12
N ASN A 55 -11.83 28.75 44.01
CA ASN A 55 -10.46 28.22 44.07
C ASN A 55 -9.50 29.35 44.42
N ASN A 56 -9.07 29.39 45.67
CA ASN A 56 -8.21 30.45 46.19
C ASN A 56 -6.78 30.46 45.61
N GLN A 57 -6.38 29.47 44.80
CA GLN A 57 -5.07 29.49 44.13
C GLN A 57 -5.16 30.14 42.75
N THR A 58 -6.26 29.89 42.03
CA THR A 58 -6.44 30.39 40.66
C THR A 58 -7.31 31.64 40.59
N GLY A 59 -8.12 31.91 41.62
CA GLY A 59 -9.15 32.97 41.62
C GLY A 59 -10.35 32.65 40.71
N ILE A 60 -10.56 31.37 40.36
CA ILE A 60 -11.64 30.91 39.47
C ILE A 60 -12.70 30.17 40.29
N CYS A 61 -13.98 30.43 39.99
CA CYS A 61 -15.10 29.74 40.61
C CYS A 61 -15.19 28.28 40.15
N GLN A 62 -15.27 27.36 41.11
CA GLN A 62 -15.56 25.95 40.89
C GLN A 62 -17.08 25.75 40.91
N CYS A 63 -17.67 25.72 39.72
CA CYS A 63 -19.11 25.55 39.56
C CYS A 63 -19.51 24.08 39.76
N LYS A 64 -20.43 23.83 40.68
CA LYS A 64 -21.10 22.55 40.82
C LYS A 64 -22.14 22.41 39.71
N VAL A 65 -22.16 21.24 39.06
CA VAL A 65 -23.18 20.91 38.06
C VAL A 65 -24.59 21.07 38.67
N PRO A 66 -25.55 21.69 37.97
CA PRO A 66 -25.52 22.10 36.57
C PRO A 66 -25.15 23.58 36.33
N PHE A 67 -24.49 24.26 37.28
CA PHE A 67 -24.15 25.67 37.13
C PHE A 67 -22.87 25.87 36.31
N TYR A 68 -22.82 26.96 35.55
CA TYR A 68 -21.68 27.35 34.71
C TYR A 68 -21.63 28.89 34.52
N GLY A 69 -20.60 29.39 33.82
CA GLY A 69 -20.32 30.83 33.67
C GLY A 69 -19.11 31.27 34.50
N ASN A 70 -18.77 32.56 34.44
CA ASN A 70 -17.56 33.08 35.08
C ASN A 70 -17.70 33.14 36.61
N ASN A 71 -18.92 33.35 37.11
CA ASN A 71 -19.24 33.26 38.53
C ASN A 71 -20.34 32.24 38.84
N CYS A 72 -20.53 31.23 37.98
CA CYS A 72 -21.54 30.19 38.13
C CYS A 72 -22.98 30.72 38.22
N GLU A 73 -23.24 31.80 37.48
CA GLU A 73 -24.50 32.54 37.41
C GLU A 73 -25.53 31.88 36.49
N LEU A 74 -25.05 31.09 35.54
CA LEU A 74 -25.91 30.39 34.59
C LEU A 74 -26.24 29.01 35.13
N ARG A 75 -27.51 28.64 35.05
CA ARG A 75 -27.98 27.28 35.36
C ARG A 75 -28.19 26.55 34.05
N GLY A 76 -27.36 25.54 33.80
CA GLY A 76 -27.42 24.72 32.60
C GLY A 76 -28.41 23.58 32.70
N SER A 77 -28.56 22.89 31.57
CA SER A 77 -29.22 21.60 31.49
C SER A 77 -28.32 20.51 32.07
N VAL A 78 -28.93 19.46 32.62
CA VAL A 78 -28.18 18.32 33.17
C VAL A 78 -27.65 17.49 32.02
N CYS A 79 -26.33 17.47 31.86
CA CYS A 79 -25.66 16.63 30.89
C CYS A 79 -25.86 15.14 31.20
N PRO A 80 -25.76 14.26 30.20
CA PRO A 80 -25.48 12.85 30.43
C PRO A 80 -24.26 12.71 31.35
N ALA A 81 -24.25 11.71 32.22
CA ALA A 81 -23.25 11.58 33.28
C ALA A 81 -21.81 11.71 32.79
N GLN A 82 -21.50 11.25 31.57
CA GLN A 82 -20.17 11.32 30.95
C GLN A 82 -20.30 11.39 29.42
N CYS A 83 -19.78 12.46 28.80
CA CYS A 83 -19.53 12.48 27.36
C CYS A 83 -18.27 11.63 27.07
N LEU A 84 -18.39 10.61 26.23
CA LEU A 84 -17.32 9.66 25.94
C LEU A 84 -16.36 10.16 24.86
N ASN A 85 -15.23 9.47 24.70
CA ASN A 85 -14.30 9.65 23.56
C ASN A 85 -13.81 11.09 23.34
N GLY A 86 -13.60 11.85 24.43
CA GLY A 86 -13.15 13.23 24.37
C GLY A 86 -14.25 14.25 24.07
N GLY A 87 -15.52 13.84 24.14
CA GLY A 87 -16.66 14.75 24.05
C GLY A 87 -16.71 15.73 25.23
N SER A 88 -17.15 16.96 24.97
CA SER A 88 -17.35 18.00 25.99
C SER A 88 -18.84 18.28 26.15
N CYS A 89 -19.34 18.44 27.37
CA CYS A 89 -20.74 18.79 27.53
C CYS A 89 -21.00 20.26 27.19
N ASN A 90 -22.02 20.50 26.36
CA ASN A 90 -22.63 21.81 26.22
C ASN A 90 -23.70 21.99 27.31
N PHE A 91 -23.36 22.73 28.37
CA PHE A 91 -24.29 23.00 29.47
C PHE A 91 -25.48 23.90 29.08
N ALA A 92 -25.43 24.58 27.93
CA ALA A 92 -26.52 25.44 27.48
C ALA A 92 -27.76 24.63 27.06
N ASP A 93 -27.55 23.49 26.40
CA ASP A 93 -28.62 22.61 25.89
C ASP A 93 -28.62 21.21 26.54
N GLY A 94 -27.55 20.84 27.24
CA GLY A 94 -27.40 19.54 27.91
C GLY A 94 -26.92 18.43 26.97
N THR A 95 -26.39 18.79 25.80
CA THR A 95 -25.92 17.82 24.80
C THR A 95 -24.41 17.62 24.85
N CYS A 96 -23.92 16.45 24.42
CA CYS A 96 -22.49 16.21 24.29
C CYS A 96 -21.97 16.70 22.92
N LEU A 97 -20.99 17.59 22.95
CA LEU A 97 -20.22 18.01 21.77
C LEU A 97 -19.13 16.97 21.50
N CYS A 98 -19.30 16.18 20.44
CA CYS A 98 -18.38 15.10 20.10
C CYS A 98 -17.18 15.58 19.28
N ALA A 99 -16.03 14.92 19.45
CA ALA A 99 -14.86 15.12 18.61
C ALA A 99 -15.13 14.65 17.17
N ASN A 100 -14.34 15.13 16.19
CA ASN A 100 -14.52 14.96 14.73
C ASN A 100 -14.63 13.51 14.20
N SER A 101 -14.58 12.49 15.05
CA SER A 101 -14.69 11.07 14.68
C SER A 101 -15.67 10.29 15.56
N TYR A 102 -16.55 11.00 16.29
CA TYR A 102 -17.55 10.41 17.16
C TYR A 102 -18.90 11.13 17.03
N HIS A 103 -19.99 10.41 17.28
CA HIS A 103 -21.35 10.95 17.37
C HIS A 103 -22.19 10.12 18.36
N GLY A 104 -23.45 10.50 18.53
CA GLY A 104 -24.39 9.86 19.47
C GLY A 104 -24.67 10.79 20.64
N ASP A 105 -25.63 10.41 21.48
CA ASP A 105 -26.07 11.27 22.59
C ASP A 105 -24.95 11.49 23.62
N VAL A 106 -24.03 10.52 23.73
CA VAL A 106 -22.86 10.58 24.62
C VAL A 106 -21.54 10.35 23.88
N CYS A 107 -21.50 10.57 22.57
CA CYS A 107 -20.32 10.38 21.72
C CYS A 107 -19.79 8.93 21.70
N GLU A 108 -20.68 7.95 21.82
CA GLU A 108 -20.37 6.53 21.86
C GLU A 108 -20.15 5.91 20.48
N LEU A 109 -20.72 6.50 19.43
CA LEU A 109 -20.67 5.98 18.07
C LEU A 109 -19.45 6.55 17.33
N ARG A 110 -18.72 5.69 16.62
CA ARG A 110 -17.55 6.08 15.83
C ARG A 110 -17.96 6.49 14.42
N VAL A 111 -17.33 7.54 13.91
CA VAL A 111 -17.52 8.04 12.55
C VAL A 111 -16.21 7.92 11.78
N CYS A 112 -16.28 7.27 10.62
CA CYS A 112 -15.19 7.25 9.64
C CYS A 112 -15.45 8.34 8.61
N ILE A 113 -14.46 9.19 8.34
CA ILE A 113 -14.56 10.23 7.31
C ILE A 113 -13.33 10.09 6.41
N PRO A 114 -13.47 9.51 5.20
CA PRO A 114 -14.73 9.15 4.52
C PRO A 114 -15.44 7.94 5.14
N ALA A 115 -16.75 7.83 4.90
CA ALA A 115 -17.53 6.68 5.36
C ALA A 115 -17.10 5.38 4.67
N CYS A 116 -17.20 4.27 5.40
CA CYS A 116 -16.98 2.94 4.84
C CYS A 116 -18.01 2.63 3.75
N LYS A 117 -17.57 2.08 2.62
CA LYS A 117 -18.39 1.67 1.49
C LYS A 117 -18.84 0.22 1.62
N ASN A 118 -19.76 -0.18 0.75
CA ASN A 118 -20.19 -1.57 0.56
C ASN A 118 -20.62 -2.30 1.86
N GLY A 119 -21.20 -1.56 2.82
CA GLY A 119 -21.67 -2.12 4.09
C GLY A 119 -20.57 -2.37 5.14
N GLY A 120 -19.36 -1.83 4.94
CA GLY A 120 -18.30 -1.86 5.95
C GLY A 120 -18.66 -1.11 7.23
N VAL A 121 -18.15 -1.58 8.36
CA VAL A 121 -18.39 -1.00 9.69
C VAL A 121 -17.17 -0.24 10.18
N CYS A 122 -17.35 1.01 10.61
CA CYS A 122 -16.26 1.81 11.17
C CYS A 122 -15.84 1.27 12.54
N ILE A 123 -14.60 0.77 12.65
CA ILE A 123 -14.07 0.20 13.90
C ILE A 123 -13.14 1.17 14.63
N SER A 124 -12.47 2.05 13.90
CA SER A 124 -11.67 3.16 14.44
C SER A 124 -11.66 4.31 13.42
N PRO A 125 -11.24 5.52 13.82
CA PRO A 125 -11.18 6.64 12.89
C PRO A 125 -10.41 6.26 11.61
N ASN A 126 -11.06 6.40 10.46
CA ASN A 126 -10.54 6.05 9.13
C ASN A 126 -10.16 4.57 8.94
N HIS A 127 -10.73 3.68 9.75
CA HIS A 127 -10.51 2.25 9.62
C HIS A 127 -11.83 1.48 9.59
N CYS A 128 -12.05 0.83 8.45
CA CYS A 128 -13.25 0.10 8.15
C CYS A 128 -13.03 -1.40 8.28
N LYS A 129 -13.96 -2.07 8.95
CA LYS A 129 -14.08 -3.53 8.91
C LYS A 129 -15.00 -3.91 7.75
N CYS A 130 -14.43 -4.55 6.75
CA CYS A 130 -15.15 -4.93 5.53
C CYS A 130 -15.99 -6.20 5.72
N VAL A 131 -17.06 -6.29 4.94
CA VAL A 131 -17.88 -7.50 4.83
C VAL A 131 -17.21 -8.51 3.89
N ASN A 132 -17.55 -9.79 4.03
CA ASN A 132 -17.00 -10.83 3.16
C ASN A 132 -17.20 -10.48 1.68
N GLY A 133 -16.14 -10.63 0.88
CA GLY A 133 -16.16 -10.28 -0.54
C GLY A 133 -15.77 -8.84 -0.85
N THR A 134 -15.43 -8.01 0.16
CA THR A 134 -14.96 -6.63 -0.06
C THR A 134 -13.63 -6.37 0.63
N TYR A 135 -12.81 -5.48 0.07
CA TYR A 135 -11.51 -5.07 0.62
C TYR A 135 -11.18 -3.63 0.25
N GLY A 136 -10.02 -3.14 0.72
CA GLY A 136 -9.63 -1.73 0.63
C GLY A 136 -9.71 -1.02 1.98
N VAL A 137 -9.19 0.21 2.05
CA VAL A 137 -9.15 0.99 3.30
C VAL A 137 -10.55 1.41 3.75
N LEU A 138 -11.43 1.65 2.77
CA LEU A 138 -12.82 2.05 2.95
C LEU A 138 -13.79 0.96 2.46
N CYS A 139 -13.32 -0.28 2.25
CA CYS A 139 -14.11 -1.38 1.71
C CYS A 139 -14.70 -1.07 0.32
N GLU A 140 -13.95 -0.35 -0.51
CA GLU A 140 -14.37 0.14 -1.81
C GLU A 140 -14.23 -0.89 -2.95
N GLU A 141 -13.43 -1.93 -2.76
CA GLU A 141 -13.15 -2.97 -3.77
C GLU A 141 -13.94 -4.26 -3.48
N PHE A 142 -14.33 -5.00 -4.53
CA PHE A 142 -14.98 -6.32 -4.43
C PHE A 142 -14.01 -7.42 -4.86
N LEU A 143 -14.05 -8.58 -4.20
CA LEU A 143 -13.21 -9.75 -4.50
C LEU A 143 -13.69 -10.53 -5.74
N ASP A 144 -14.64 -10.00 -6.51
CA ASP A 144 -15.24 -10.68 -7.65
C ASP A 144 -14.35 -10.67 -8.91
N ASP A 145 -13.24 -9.93 -8.90
CA ASP A 145 -12.29 -9.83 -10.03
C ASP A 145 -11.22 -10.95 -10.05
N LEU A 146 -11.18 -11.83 -9.05
CA LEU A 146 -10.34 -13.03 -9.07
C LEU A 146 -11.17 -14.24 -9.50
N ASN A 147 -11.65 -14.16 -10.75
CA ASN A 147 -12.38 -15.25 -11.37
C ASN A 147 -11.43 -16.45 -11.61
N ILE A 148 -11.52 -17.45 -10.76
CA ILE A 148 -10.79 -18.73 -10.82
C ILE A 148 -10.98 -19.44 -12.18
N THR A 149 -11.97 -19.04 -12.99
CA THR A 149 -12.21 -19.58 -14.33
C THR A 149 -11.26 -19.06 -15.41
N ASP A 150 -10.39 -18.09 -15.13
CA ASP A 150 -9.39 -17.59 -16.10
C ASP A 150 -8.03 -18.29 -15.95
N PHE A 151 -7.80 -18.96 -14.82
CA PHE A 151 -6.65 -19.85 -14.59
C PHE A 151 -6.53 -21.02 -15.61
N PRO A 152 -7.60 -21.67 -16.09
CA PRO A 152 -7.53 -22.77 -17.06
C PRO A 152 -7.00 -22.35 -18.44
N LEU A 153 -7.13 -21.08 -18.84
CA LEU A 153 -6.67 -20.62 -20.16
C LEU A 153 -5.16 -20.41 -20.21
N ILE A 154 -4.53 -20.00 -19.10
CA ILE A 154 -3.09 -19.76 -19.04
C ILE A 154 -2.31 -21.08 -18.82
N PHE A 155 -2.82 -21.96 -17.95
CA PHE A 155 -2.18 -23.25 -17.65
C PHE A 155 -2.55 -24.36 -18.66
N GLY A 156 -3.74 -24.33 -19.27
CA GLY A 156 -4.16 -25.33 -20.25
C GLY A 156 -3.42 -25.24 -21.59
N VAL A 157 -3.16 -24.02 -22.08
CA VAL A 157 -2.44 -23.81 -23.35
C VAL A 157 -0.97 -24.23 -23.23
N SER A 158 -0.35 -24.00 -22.08
CA SER A 158 1.05 -24.36 -21.83
C SER A 158 1.24 -25.88 -21.72
N ILE A 159 0.33 -26.61 -21.07
CA ILE A 159 0.40 -28.09 -21.00
C ILE A 159 0.17 -28.73 -22.38
N GLY A 160 -0.77 -28.22 -23.17
CA GLY A 160 -1.05 -28.75 -24.51
C GLY A 160 0.15 -28.65 -25.46
N LEU A 161 0.85 -27.52 -25.45
CA LEU A 161 2.06 -27.32 -26.26
C LEU A 161 3.21 -28.23 -25.80
N ILE A 162 3.37 -28.43 -24.49
CA ILE A 162 4.39 -29.33 -23.95
C ILE A 162 4.11 -30.77 -24.42
N VAL A 163 2.89 -31.28 -24.26
CA VAL A 163 2.53 -32.63 -24.70
C VAL A 163 2.72 -32.79 -26.22
N PHE A 164 2.32 -31.78 -27.00
CA PHE A 164 2.51 -31.81 -28.46
C PHE A 164 3.99 -31.85 -28.84
N CYS A 165 4.83 -31.01 -28.22
CA CYS A 165 6.28 -31.04 -28.42
C CYS A 165 6.90 -32.39 -28.05
N TRP A 166 6.50 -32.99 -26.93
CA TRP A 166 6.98 -34.31 -26.51
C TRP A 166 6.56 -35.43 -27.47
N CYS A 167 5.31 -35.45 -27.90
CA CYS A 167 4.82 -36.40 -28.90
C CYS A 167 5.57 -36.28 -30.23
N TRP A 168 5.84 -35.05 -30.68
CA TRP A 168 6.59 -34.80 -31.90
C TRP A 168 8.05 -35.27 -31.80
N VAL A 169 8.72 -35.02 -30.67
CA VAL A 169 10.08 -35.52 -30.40
C VAL A 169 10.11 -37.05 -30.42
N ILE A 170 9.17 -37.71 -29.76
CA ILE A 170 9.05 -39.18 -29.76
C ILE A 170 8.85 -39.70 -31.19
N TYR A 171 7.97 -39.07 -31.97
CA TYR A 171 7.74 -39.44 -33.37
C TYR A 171 9.01 -39.34 -34.23
N VAL A 172 9.78 -38.25 -34.09
CA VAL A 172 11.06 -38.08 -34.80
C VAL A 172 12.05 -39.17 -34.38
N ILE A 173 12.15 -39.51 -33.09
CA ILE A 173 13.02 -40.59 -32.60
C ILE A 173 12.61 -41.94 -33.21
N ILE A 174 11.31 -42.24 -33.30
CA ILE A 174 10.81 -43.47 -33.93
C ILE A 174 11.24 -43.51 -35.40
N ILE A 175 11.05 -42.43 -36.16
CA ILE A 175 11.48 -42.38 -37.56
C ILE A 175 13.00 -42.63 -37.68
N LEU A 176 13.82 -41.94 -36.91
CA LEU A 176 15.27 -42.07 -36.98
C LEU A 176 15.75 -43.49 -36.62
N THR A 177 15.12 -44.12 -35.64
CA THR A 177 15.44 -45.50 -35.24
C THR A 177 14.97 -46.52 -36.28
N THR A 178 13.84 -46.30 -36.95
CA THR A 178 13.37 -47.17 -38.05
C THR A 178 14.29 -47.12 -39.27
N GLU A 179 14.74 -45.93 -39.69
CA GLU A 179 15.70 -45.79 -40.80
C GLU A 179 17.06 -46.42 -40.45
N ALA A 180 17.55 -46.21 -39.22
CA ALA A 180 18.79 -46.84 -38.75
C ALA A 180 18.69 -48.37 -38.73
N PHE A 181 17.56 -48.92 -38.27
CA PHE A 181 17.29 -50.35 -38.28
C PHE A 181 17.19 -50.92 -39.70
N CYS A 182 16.51 -50.21 -40.62
CA CYS A 182 16.41 -50.56 -42.04
C CYS A 182 17.79 -50.58 -42.72
N ILE A 183 18.64 -49.57 -42.47
CA ILE A 183 20.01 -49.51 -42.98
C ILE A 183 20.86 -50.67 -42.42
N CYS A 184 20.72 -50.97 -41.13
CA CYS A 184 21.45 -52.05 -40.47
C CYS A 184 21.04 -53.43 -41.04
N ARG A 185 19.74 -53.67 -41.21
CA ARG A 185 19.21 -54.90 -41.83
C ARG A 185 19.66 -55.06 -43.28
N ARG A 186 19.72 -53.97 -44.06
CA ARG A 186 20.29 -53.99 -45.44
C ARG A 186 21.78 -54.34 -45.45
N ARG A 187 22.56 -53.93 -44.43
CA ARG A 187 23.98 -54.32 -44.30
C ARG A 187 24.15 -55.79 -43.93
N ILE A 188 23.28 -56.33 -43.08
CA ILE A 188 23.29 -57.76 -42.70
C ILE A 188 22.92 -58.64 -43.91
N ASN A 189 21.88 -58.29 -44.68
CA ASN A 189 21.50 -59.05 -45.89
C ASN A 189 22.53 -59.00 -47.03
N LYS A 190 23.46 -58.03 -47.05
CA LYS A 190 24.56 -57.99 -48.03
C LYS A 190 25.68 -59.00 -47.74
N LYS A 191 25.73 -59.61 -46.55
CA LYS A 191 26.77 -60.62 -46.22
C LYS A 191 26.44 -62.05 -46.69
N SER A 192 25.27 -62.29 -47.30
CA SER A 192 24.76 -63.64 -47.58
C SER A 192 24.51 -63.98 -49.07
N THR A 193 25.27 -63.40 -50.01
CA THR A 193 25.25 -63.82 -51.44
C THR A 193 26.60 -64.39 -51.88
N PRO A 194 26.70 -65.67 -52.31
CA PRO A 194 27.91 -66.26 -52.88
C PRO A 194 28.17 -65.80 -54.34
N GLN A 195 29.44 -65.74 -54.74
CA GLN A 195 29.91 -65.33 -56.08
C GLN A 195 29.30 -66.14 -57.24
N PRO A 196 29.11 -65.50 -58.40
CA PRO A 196 29.59 -66.11 -59.63
C PRO A 196 30.41 -65.16 -60.55
N HIS A 197 31.06 -65.81 -61.49
CA HIS A 197 32.18 -65.37 -62.32
C HIS A 197 31.85 -64.31 -63.42
N LEU A 198 32.84 -63.45 -63.64
CA LEU A 198 33.35 -62.84 -64.90
C LEU A 198 32.51 -62.93 -66.20
N SER A 199 32.12 -61.76 -66.78
CA SER A 199 32.27 -61.43 -68.22
C SER A 199 31.92 -59.96 -68.56
N LEU A 200 32.54 -59.47 -69.63
CA LEU A 200 32.66 -58.09 -70.15
C LEU A 200 31.38 -57.43 -70.75
N ARG A 201 31.50 -56.09 -70.95
CA ARG A 201 30.91 -55.24 -72.02
C ARG A 201 29.41 -54.88 -71.83
N THR A 202 28.88 -53.67 -72.04
CA THR A 202 29.31 -52.39 -72.68
C THR A 202 28.31 -51.28 -72.31
N GLN A 203 28.80 -50.04 -72.12
CA GLN A 203 28.33 -48.74 -72.71
C GLN A 203 26.82 -48.44 -72.73
N SER A 204 26.32 -47.31 -72.20
CA SER A 204 26.57 -45.99 -72.77
C SER A 204 26.20 -44.81 -71.84
N SER A 205 27.02 -43.78 -71.94
CA SER A 205 26.94 -42.43 -71.36
C SER A 205 25.81 -41.60 -71.95
N ILE A 206 25.11 -40.80 -71.12
CA ILE A 206 24.57 -39.49 -71.54
C ILE A 206 24.93 -38.44 -70.46
N ARG A 207 25.82 -37.53 -70.88
CA ARG A 207 26.15 -36.19 -70.35
C ARG A 207 25.14 -35.23 -71.05
N ILE A 208 24.63 -34.09 -70.58
CA ILE A 208 25.17 -32.84 -70.01
C ILE A 208 23.90 -31.96 -69.63
N PRO A 209 23.94 -30.62 -69.40
CA PRO A 209 24.50 -29.79 -68.32
C PRO A 209 23.44 -28.94 -67.55
N MET A 210 23.96 -28.34 -66.48
CA MET A 210 23.61 -27.08 -65.81
C MET A 210 23.20 -25.92 -66.76
N HIS A 211 22.12 -25.20 -66.44
CA HIS A 211 21.99 -23.76 -66.69
C HIS A 211 21.00 -23.09 -65.73
N LEU A 212 21.49 -22.03 -65.09
CA LEU A 212 20.77 -21.06 -64.26
C LEU A 212 19.90 -20.14 -65.15
N PRO A 213 18.83 -19.55 -64.60
CA PRO A 213 18.76 -18.10 -64.70
C PRO A 213 18.41 -17.42 -63.37
N THR A 214 19.03 -16.26 -63.19
CA THR A 214 18.84 -15.23 -62.18
C THR A 214 17.51 -14.49 -62.38
N VAL A 215 16.81 -14.16 -61.30
CA VAL A 215 15.84 -13.04 -61.26
C VAL A 215 16.05 -12.29 -59.94
N ASN A 216 16.20 -10.96 -60.03
CA ASN A 216 16.48 -10.02 -58.96
C ASN A 216 15.27 -9.08 -58.76
N LEU A 217 15.01 -8.73 -57.49
CA LEU A 217 14.20 -7.62 -56.93
C LEU A 217 12.68 -7.64 -57.26
N GLU A 218 11.75 -7.34 -56.34
CA GLU A 218 11.64 -6.07 -55.59
C GLU A 218 11.17 -6.24 -54.13
N ALA A 219 11.54 -5.25 -53.32
CA ALA A 219 11.15 -5.09 -51.92
C ALA A 219 9.66 -4.74 -51.80
N GLY A 220 8.85 -5.66 -51.29
CA GLY A 220 7.50 -5.39 -50.81
C GLY A 220 7.54 -4.83 -49.39
N THR A 221 7.34 -3.52 -49.25
CA THR A 221 6.94 -2.88 -47.99
C THR A 221 5.61 -3.47 -47.53
N PHE A 222 5.60 -4.17 -46.39
CA PHE A 222 4.38 -4.70 -45.80
C PHE A 222 3.74 -3.62 -44.92
N ASP A 223 2.59 -3.12 -45.38
CA ASP A 223 1.84 -2.01 -44.78
C ASP A 223 0.94 -2.51 -43.63
N ILE A 224 1.21 -2.10 -42.39
CA ILE A 224 0.45 -2.51 -41.18
C ILE A 224 -0.65 -1.48 -40.89
N GLN A 225 -1.62 -1.33 -41.81
CA GLN A 225 -2.72 -0.39 -41.62
C GLN A 225 -4.13 -1.00 -41.60
N ASN A 226 -4.30 -2.32 -41.61
CA ASN A 226 -5.63 -2.95 -41.56
C ASN A 226 -5.82 -4.03 -40.47
N LEU A 227 -5.16 -3.85 -39.32
CA LEU A 227 -5.54 -4.55 -38.09
C LEU A 227 -5.94 -3.49 -37.06
N GLY A 228 -7.25 -3.40 -36.79
CA GLY A 228 -7.77 -2.55 -35.72
C GLY A 228 -7.20 -3.00 -34.38
N MET A 229 -6.17 -2.30 -33.92
CA MET A 229 -5.45 -2.57 -32.67
C MET A 229 -5.37 -1.26 -31.88
N THR A 230 -5.71 -1.29 -30.60
CA THR A 230 -5.79 -0.09 -29.75
C THR A 230 -4.40 0.44 -29.37
N ASP A 231 -4.27 1.76 -29.11
CA ASP A 231 -2.99 2.48 -28.91
C ASP A 231 -2.09 1.93 -27.77
N ILE A 232 -2.64 1.11 -26.87
CA ILE A 232 -1.92 0.46 -25.77
C ILE A 232 -1.08 -0.72 -26.25
N GLU A 233 -1.52 -1.46 -27.27
CA GLU A 233 -0.76 -2.61 -27.81
C GLU A 233 0.42 -2.17 -28.68
N ARG A 234 0.33 -1.01 -29.34
CA ARG A 234 1.41 -0.44 -30.17
C ARG A 234 2.67 -0.07 -29.36
N ARG A 235 2.50 0.35 -28.09
CA ARG A 235 3.63 0.69 -27.20
C ARG A 235 4.32 -0.53 -26.60
N ARG A 236 3.59 -1.64 -26.38
CA ARG A 236 4.15 -2.89 -25.86
C ARG A 236 5.02 -3.60 -26.90
N SER A 237 4.63 -3.56 -28.18
CA SER A 237 5.41 -4.13 -29.29
C SER A 237 6.77 -3.44 -29.48
N HIS A 238 6.82 -2.12 -29.31
CA HIS A 238 8.07 -1.35 -29.48
C HIS A 238 9.12 -1.67 -28.41
N LEU A 239 8.69 -1.92 -27.17
CA LEU A 239 9.62 -2.29 -26.09
C LEU A 239 10.22 -3.68 -26.34
N ILE A 240 9.40 -4.63 -26.81
CA ILE A 240 9.84 -5.99 -27.13
C ILE A 240 10.83 -5.98 -28.30
N ILE A 241 10.55 -5.23 -29.36
CA ILE A 241 11.48 -5.10 -30.52
C ILE A 241 12.82 -4.50 -30.07
N ARG A 242 12.81 -3.45 -29.23
CA ARG A 242 14.07 -2.87 -28.70
C ARG A 242 14.85 -3.81 -27.79
N ILE A 243 14.17 -4.61 -26.97
CA ILE A 243 14.82 -5.62 -26.13
C ILE A 243 15.44 -6.72 -27.00
N LEU A 244 14.75 -7.17 -28.05
CA LEU A 244 15.28 -8.17 -28.98
C LEU A 244 16.50 -7.65 -29.74
N ASP A 245 16.49 -6.40 -30.20
CA ASP A 245 17.67 -5.78 -30.85
C ASP A 245 18.87 -5.67 -29.90
N LEU A 246 18.64 -5.29 -28.63
CA LEU A 246 19.69 -5.22 -27.61
C LEU A 246 20.27 -6.60 -27.27
N LEU A 247 19.44 -7.62 -27.17
CA LEU A 247 19.88 -9.00 -26.93
C LEU A 247 20.65 -9.56 -28.13
N TYR A 248 20.20 -9.26 -29.34
CA TYR A 248 20.87 -9.66 -30.57
C TYR A 248 22.29 -9.06 -30.65
N HIS A 249 22.42 -7.75 -30.43
CA HIS A 249 23.71 -7.06 -30.41
C HIS A 249 24.64 -7.58 -29.30
N ARG A 250 24.13 -7.81 -28.09
CA ARG A 250 24.91 -8.38 -26.98
C ARG A 250 25.44 -9.79 -27.29
N SER A 251 24.70 -10.60 -28.05
CA SER A 251 25.15 -11.92 -28.47
C SER A 251 26.27 -11.86 -29.53
N GLN A 252 26.26 -10.84 -30.39
CA GLN A 252 27.32 -10.65 -31.39
C GLN A 252 28.63 -10.17 -30.73
N ASP A 253 28.56 -9.28 -29.74
CA ASP A 253 29.74 -8.85 -28.97
C ASP A 253 30.38 -10.00 -28.19
N GLN A 254 29.56 -10.89 -27.61
CA GLN A 254 30.06 -12.11 -26.95
C GLN A 254 30.81 -13.02 -27.94
N LYS A 255 30.30 -13.19 -29.17
CA LYS A 255 30.97 -13.96 -30.23
C LYS A 255 32.28 -13.29 -30.70
N LEU A 256 32.33 -11.96 -30.74
CA LEU A 256 33.54 -11.23 -31.15
C LEU A 256 34.64 -11.29 -30.07
N ASN A 257 34.25 -11.27 -28.79
CA ASN A 257 35.17 -11.42 -27.67
C ASN A 257 35.70 -12.86 -27.56
N LEU A 258 34.88 -13.88 -27.82
CA LEU A 258 35.33 -15.27 -27.87
C LEU A 258 36.37 -15.50 -29.00
N LYS A 259 36.13 -14.93 -30.18
CA LYS A 259 37.08 -14.97 -31.32
C LYS A 259 38.37 -14.15 -31.11
N ARG A 260 38.44 -13.35 -30.04
CA ARG A 260 39.63 -12.60 -29.66
C ARG A 260 40.47 -13.40 -28.66
N LEU A 261 39.80 -14.11 -27.73
CA LEU A 261 40.43 -15.04 -26.78
C LEU A 261 41.02 -16.30 -27.43
N GLU A 262 40.49 -16.75 -28.57
CA GLU A 262 41.08 -17.88 -29.32
C GLU A 262 42.31 -17.49 -30.16
N ARG A 263 42.69 -16.20 -30.20
CA ARG A 263 43.80 -15.69 -31.01
C ARG A 263 45.05 -15.29 -30.21
N ASP A 264 44.95 -15.31 -28.88
CA ASP A 264 46.06 -15.12 -27.93
C ASP A 264 46.44 -16.49 -27.32
#